data_AF-A0A938TQY6-F1
#
_entry.id   AF-A0A938TQY6-F1
#
_cell.length_a   1.000
_cell.length_b   1.000
_cell.length_c   1.000
_cell.angle_alpha   90.00
_cell.angle_beta   90.00
_cell.angle_gamma   90.00
#
_symmetry.space_group_name_H-M   'P 1'
#
loop_
_entity.id
_entity.type
_entity.pdbx_description
1 polymer ?
#
loop_
_entity_poly.entity_id
_entity_poly.type
_entity_poly.pdbx_seq_one_letter_code
_entity_poly.pdbx_strand_id
1 'polypeptide(L)'
;MLAVILIAALVAILITLARYGISASFWNGLTRTALFLLWVALGIAAVWCAVRGVLSRLDALAGSALALALALAVTTLVTEAGWWFDEYTRRSLGVGEPLSPALHLQTLLRNLAVCGITAGLALRYFYVAHQWQANVEAEAHSRVRALQARIRPHFLFNSMNTIASLTRSDPRLAEQAISDLSDLFRASLREHRERIPLAHEIEIARAYERVERLRLGARLAVDWQVDGLPMDAPVPALMLQPLLENAVYHGIEPLEKGGTIRVAGRLAVSRRLASDVARALSGTMGR
;
A
#
# COMPACT_ATOMS: atom_id res chain seq x y z
N MET A 1 -6.86 -23.13 -12.62
CA MET A 1 -6.96 -24.34 -13.47
C MET A 1 -6.97 -23.98 -14.96
N LEU A 2 -7.88 -23.11 -15.44
CA LEU A 2 -7.94 -22.69 -16.85
C LEU A 2 -6.63 -22.07 -17.38
N ALA A 3 -5.98 -21.21 -16.59
CA ALA A 3 -4.69 -20.61 -16.96
C ALA A 3 -3.55 -21.64 -17.10
N VAL A 4 -3.54 -22.71 -16.29
CA VAL A 4 -2.50 -23.76 -16.33
C VAL A 4 -2.65 -24.60 -17.60
N ILE A 5 -3.88 -24.94 -17.96
CA ILE A 5 -4.21 -25.68 -19.20
C ILE A 5 -3.81 -24.84 -20.42
N LEU A 6 -4.09 -23.53 -20.39
CA LEU A 6 -3.78 -22.61 -21.48
C LEU A 6 -2.26 -22.45 -21.67
N ILE A 7 -1.50 -22.34 -20.58
CA ILE A 7 -0.03 -22.28 -20.61
C ILE A 7 0.56 -23.61 -21.14
N ALA A 8 0.06 -24.76 -20.69
CA ALA A 8 0.52 -26.06 -21.17
C ALA A 8 0.25 -26.26 -22.66
N ALA A 9 -0.91 -25.82 -23.15
CA ALA A 9 -1.26 -25.86 -24.57
C ALA A 9 -0.37 -24.94 -25.41
N LEU A 10 -0.11 -23.71 -24.94
CA LEU A 10 0.81 -22.77 -25.60
C LEU A 10 2.24 -23.32 -25.67
N VAL A 11 2.74 -23.92 -24.59
CA VAL A 11 4.07 -24.55 -24.57
C VAL A 11 4.12 -25.75 -25.53
N ALA A 12 3.07 -26.57 -25.59
CA ALA A 12 2.98 -27.68 -26.54
C ALA A 12 3.06 -27.20 -27.99
N ILE A 13 2.27 -26.17 -28.34
CA ILE A 13 2.28 -25.57 -29.67
C ILE A 13 3.67 -25.03 -30.01
N LEU A 14 4.31 -24.30 -29.08
CA LEU A 14 5.63 -23.72 -29.29
C LEU A 14 6.70 -24.79 -29.54
N ILE A 15 6.70 -25.86 -28.75
CA ILE A 15 7.65 -26.98 -28.87
C ILE A 15 7.42 -27.74 -30.18
N THR A 16 6.17 -28.04 -30.54
CA THR A 16 5.87 -28.75 -31.79
C THR A 16 6.24 -27.91 -33.02
N LEU A 17 5.92 -26.61 -33.01
CA LEU A 17 6.26 -25.69 -34.09
C LEU A 17 7.77 -25.59 -34.28
N ALA A 18 8.53 -25.48 -33.19
CA ALA A 18 9.99 -25.44 -33.22
C ALA A 18 10.62 -26.75 -33.74
N ARG A 19 9.97 -27.90 -33.54
CA ARG A 19 10.51 -29.22 -33.91
C ARG A 19 10.18 -29.66 -35.33
N TYR A 20 8.97 -29.34 -35.82
CA TYR A 20 8.45 -29.89 -37.08
C TYR A 20 8.13 -28.84 -38.15
N GLY A 21 8.11 -27.55 -37.81
CA GLY A 21 7.62 -26.48 -38.69
C GLY A 21 6.14 -26.69 -39.10
N ILE A 22 5.66 -25.95 -40.08
CA ILE A 22 4.31 -26.13 -40.66
C ILE A 22 4.41 -27.21 -41.75
N SER A 23 4.49 -28.47 -41.35
CA SER A 23 4.57 -29.64 -42.24
C SER A 23 3.42 -30.61 -42.00
N ALA A 24 3.21 -31.59 -42.89
CA ALA A 24 2.14 -32.60 -42.71
C ALA A 24 2.29 -33.42 -41.41
N SER A 25 3.52 -33.56 -40.89
CA SER A 25 3.81 -34.21 -39.61
C SER A 25 3.56 -33.31 -38.39
N PHE A 26 3.30 -32.02 -38.59
CA PHE A 26 2.98 -31.06 -37.52
C PHE A 26 1.78 -31.52 -36.70
N TRP A 27 0.67 -31.89 -37.34
CA TRP A 27 -0.56 -32.25 -36.64
C TRP A 27 -0.41 -33.52 -35.79
N ASN A 28 0.31 -34.53 -36.28
CA ASN A 28 0.59 -35.75 -35.50
C ASN A 28 1.55 -35.48 -34.34
N GLY A 29 2.60 -34.67 -34.58
CA GLY A 29 3.51 -34.20 -33.55
C GLY A 29 2.82 -33.37 -32.47
N LEU A 30 1.89 -32.50 -32.88
CA LEU A 30 1.12 -31.63 -31.99
C LEU A 30 0.23 -32.46 -31.07
N THR A 31 -0.52 -33.42 -31.61
CA THR A 31 -1.43 -34.26 -30.80
C THR A 31 -0.67 -35.05 -29.74
N ARG A 32 0.47 -35.68 -30.08
CA ARG A 32 1.27 -36.41 -29.10
C ARG A 32 1.91 -35.48 -28.05
N THR A 33 2.45 -34.35 -28.49
CA THR A 33 3.10 -33.38 -27.59
C THR A 33 2.08 -32.74 -26.66
N ALA A 34 0.92 -32.34 -27.18
CA ALA A 34 -0.17 -31.75 -26.42
C ALA A 34 -0.78 -32.74 -25.43
N LEU A 35 -1.04 -33.99 -25.85
CA LEU A 35 -1.54 -35.02 -24.95
C LEU A 35 -0.56 -35.25 -23.79
N PHE A 36 0.74 -35.40 -24.09
CA PHE A 36 1.77 -35.56 -23.07
C PHE A 36 1.83 -34.38 -22.09
N LEU A 37 1.92 -33.14 -22.58
CA LEU A 37 1.99 -31.95 -21.74
C LEU A 37 0.72 -31.73 -20.90
N LEU A 38 -0.45 -32.12 -21.41
CA LEU A 38 -1.71 -31.99 -20.69
C LEU A 38 -1.79 -32.98 -19.52
N TRP A 39 -1.30 -34.21 -19.70
CA TRP A 39 -1.17 -35.19 -18.61
C TRP A 39 -0.16 -34.75 -17.55
N VAL A 40 0.99 -34.18 -17.94
CA VAL A 40 1.96 -33.59 -17.01
C VAL A 40 1.33 -32.44 -16.21
N ALA A 41 0.67 -31.49 -16.90
CA ALA A 41 0.06 -30.32 -16.27
C ALA A 41 -1.07 -30.70 -15.30
N LEU A 42 -1.91 -31.66 -15.66
CA LEU A 42 -2.97 -32.18 -14.79
C LEU A 42 -2.40 -32.93 -13.59
N GLY A 43 -1.35 -33.73 -13.78
CA GLY A 43 -0.64 -34.41 -12.69
C GLY A 43 -0.06 -33.42 -11.68
N ILE A 44 0.63 -32.38 -12.16
CA ILE A 44 1.18 -31.32 -11.30
C ILE A 44 0.06 -30.59 -10.56
N ALA A 45 -1.03 -30.25 -11.25
CA ALA A 45 -2.18 -29.58 -10.63
C ALA A 45 -2.83 -30.44 -9.53
N ALA A 46 -3.01 -31.75 -9.77
CA ALA A 46 -3.57 -32.67 -8.79
C ALA A 46 -2.67 -32.81 -7.55
N VAL A 47 -1.36 -32.94 -7.75
CA VAL A 47 -0.37 -32.99 -6.66
C VAL A 47 -0.37 -31.68 -5.87
N TRP A 48 -0.41 -30.52 -6.54
CA TRP A 48 -0.50 -29.23 -5.84
C TRP A 48 -1.81 -29.05 -5.08
N CYS A 49 -2.94 -29.55 -5.59
CA CYS A 49 -4.20 -29.58 -4.85
C CYS A 49 -4.11 -30.46 -3.59
N ALA A 50 -3.50 -31.64 -3.70
CA ALA A 50 -3.36 -32.59 -2.59
C ALA A 50 -2.38 -32.09 -1.50
N VAL A 51 -1.27 -31.46 -1.90
CA VAL A 51 -0.23 -31.01 -0.98
C VAL A 51 -0.49 -29.58 -0.47
N ARG A 52 -1.55 -28.89 -0.97
CA ARG A 52 -1.89 -27.50 -0.60
C ARG A 52 -1.89 -27.25 0.90
N GLY A 53 -2.48 -28.14 1.69
CA GLY A 53 -2.58 -28.00 3.15
C GLY A 53 -1.26 -28.19 3.90
N VAL A 54 -0.31 -28.92 3.31
CA VAL A 54 1.06 -29.05 3.83
C VAL A 54 1.89 -27.84 3.43
N LEU A 55 1.76 -27.39 2.18
CA LEU A 55 2.45 -26.21 1.65
C LEU A 55 2.10 -24.94 2.43
N SER A 56 0.85 -24.79 2.88
CA SER A 56 0.41 -23.61 3.64
C SER A 56 0.99 -23.52 5.05
N ARG A 57 1.61 -24.59 5.56
CA ARG A 57 2.24 -24.62 6.89
C ARG A 57 3.74 -24.39 6.85
N LEU A 58 4.32 -24.30 5.66
CA LEU A 58 5.75 -24.12 5.46
C LEU A 58 6.08 -22.66 5.16
N ASP A 59 7.29 -22.24 5.54
CA ASP A 59 7.82 -20.95 5.13
C ASP A 59 7.89 -20.84 3.61
N ALA A 60 7.76 -19.62 3.07
CA ALA A 60 7.69 -19.37 1.62
C ALA A 60 8.84 -20.03 0.84
N LEU A 61 10.06 -20.04 1.41
CA LEU A 61 11.23 -20.67 0.80
C LEU A 61 11.10 -22.19 0.78
N ALA A 62 10.73 -22.82 1.90
CA ALA A 62 10.54 -24.26 1.99
C ALA A 62 9.35 -24.76 1.15
N GLY A 63 8.23 -24.02 1.15
CA GLY A 63 7.06 -24.31 0.33
C GLY A 63 7.36 -24.21 -1.16
N SER A 64 8.11 -23.19 -1.60
CA SER A 64 8.50 -23.04 -3.01
C SER A 64 9.48 -24.13 -3.47
N ALA A 65 10.46 -24.52 -2.64
CA ALA A 65 11.39 -25.59 -2.93
C ALA A 65 10.67 -26.94 -3.06
N LEU A 66 9.74 -27.24 -2.14
CA LEU A 66 8.92 -28.44 -2.20
C LEU A 66 8.01 -28.45 -3.44
N ALA A 67 7.39 -27.31 -3.78
CA ALA A 67 6.56 -27.19 -4.97
C ALA A 67 7.33 -27.49 -6.27
N LEU A 68 8.56 -26.99 -6.38
CA LEU A 68 9.45 -27.24 -7.50
C LEU A 68 9.88 -28.71 -7.55
N ALA A 69 10.28 -29.28 -6.41
CA ALA A 69 10.68 -30.69 -6.31
C ALA A 69 9.56 -31.64 -6.75
N LEU A 70 8.33 -31.38 -6.30
CA LEU A 70 7.16 -32.15 -6.70
C LEU A 70 6.85 -32.02 -8.20
N ALA A 71 6.95 -30.81 -8.77
CA ALA A 71 6.74 -30.60 -10.20
C ALA A 71 7.77 -31.35 -11.06
N LEU A 72 9.04 -31.35 -10.65
CA LEU A 72 10.11 -32.11 -11.31
C LEU A 72 9.87 -33.62 -11.17
N ALA A 73 9.49 -34.10 -9.99
CA ALA A 73 9.20 -35.51 -9.75
C ALA A 73 8.05 -36.04 -10.63
N VAL A 74 6.95 -35.29 -10.74
CA VAL A 74 5.83 -35.62 -11.64
C VAL A 74 6.30 -35.64 -13.10
N THR A 75 7.11 -34.66 -13.50
CA THR A 75 7.64 -34.59 -14.87
C THR A 75 8.52 -35.79 -15.20
N THR A 76 9.37 -36.22 -14.26
CA THR A 76 10.17 -37.45 -14.40
C THR A 76 9.28 -38.68 -14.55
N LEU A 77 8.31 -38.88 -13.64
CA LEU A 77 7.42 -40.05 -13.66
C LEU A 77 6.64 -40.15 -14.97
N VAL A 78 6.07 -39.04 -15.45
CA VAL A 78 5.32 -39.02 -16.70
C VAL A 78 6.23 -39.23 -17.91
N THR A 79 7.46 -38.70 -17.89
CA THR A 79 8.44 -38.92 -18.97
C THR A 79 8.87 -40.39 -19.04
N GLU A 80 9.17 -41.02 -17.90
CA GLU A 80 9.54 -42.45 -17.83
C GLU A 80 8.37 -43.36 -18.27
N ALA A 81 7.15 -43.07 -17.81
CA ALA A 81 5.97 -43.84 -18.21
C ALA A 81 5.71 -43.74 -19.72
N GLY A 82 5.84 -42.54 -20.30
CA GLY A 82 5.70 -42.33 -21.74
C GLY A 82 6.77 -43.08 -22.54
N TRP A 83 8.01 -43.09 -22.05
CA TRP A 83 9.11 -43.83 -22.67
C TRP A 83 8.86 -45.34 -22.66
N TRP A 84 8.49 -45.90 -21.50
CA TRP A 84 8.22 -47.32 -21.34
C TRP A 84 7.04 -47.79 -22.20
N PHE A 85 5.99 -46.97 -22.30
CA PHE A 85 4.85 -47.22 -23.15
C PHE A 85 5.22 -47.28 -24.65
N ASP A 86 6.05 -46.33 -25.12
CA ASP A 86 6.48 -46.27 -26.52
C ASP A 86 7.38 -47.46 -26.88
N GLU A 87 8.31 -47.84 -26.00
CA GLU A 87 9.17 -49.03 -26.18
C GLU A 87 8.37 -50.34 -26.16
N TYR A 88 7.42 -50.49 -25.23
CA TYR A 88 6.52 -51.66 -25.19
C TYR A 88 5.67 -51.78 -26.46
N THR A 89 5.14 -50.65 -26.95
CA THR A 89 4.31 -50.61 -28.17
C THR A 89 5.13 -50.96 -29.41
N ARG A 90 6.37 -50.46 -29.53
CA ARG A 90 7.28 -50.82 -30.65
C ARG A 90 7.66 -52.29 -30.64
N ARG A 91 8.02 -52.84 -29.47
CA ARG A 91 8.36 -54.27 -29.33
C ARG A 91 7.19 -55.19 -29.63
N SER A 92 5.98 -54.82 -29.20
CA SER A 92 4.78 -55.64 -29.42
C SER A 92 4.27 -55.60 -30.86
N LEU A 93 4.35 -54.44 -31.53
CA LEU A 93 3.92 -54.29 -32.92
C LEU A 93 5.02 -54.62 -33.95
N GLY A 94 6.27 -54.79 -33.52
CA GLY A 94 7.42 -55.05 -34.41
C GLY A 94 7.74 -53.87 -35.35
N VAL A 95 7.34 -52.65 -35.00
CA VAL A 95 7.51 -51.46 -35.84
C VAL A 95 8.59 -50.55 -35.26
N GLY A 96 9.70 -50.41 -36.00
CA GLY A 96 10.78 -49.47 -35.72
C GLY A 96 11.94 -50.02 -34.87
N GLU A 97 13.07 -49.32 -34.92
CA GLU A 97 14.27 -49.64 -34.13
C GLU A 97 14.04 -49.36 -32.63
N PRO A 98 14.65 -50.15 -31.71
CA PRO A 98 14.59 -49.91 -30.28
C PRO A 98 15.20 -48.54 -29.94
N LEU A 99 14.60 -47.86 -28.98
CA LEU A 99 15.03 -46.50 -28.62
C LEU A 99 16.40 -46.53 -27.94
N SER A 100 17.30 -45.64 -28.38
CA SER A 100 18.63 -45.54 -27.79
C SER A 100 18.61 -44.89 -26.40
N PRO A 101 19.42 -45.35 -25.44
CA PRO A 101 19.49 -44.77 -24.10
C PRO A 101 19.98 -43.31 -24.10
N ALA A 102 20.74 -42.90 -25.14
CA ALA A 102 21.13 -41.51 -25.32
C ALA A 102 19.93 -40.59 -25.61
N LEU A 103 18.95 -41.06 -26.39
CA LEU A 103 17.74 -40.31 -26.72
C LEU A 103 16.80 -40.21 -25.49
N HIS A 104 16.83 -41.20 -24.60
CA HIS A 104 16.13 -41.18 -23.31
C HIS A 104 16.63 -40.02 -22.44
N LEU A 105 17.94 -40.01 -22.18
CA LEU A 105 18.57 -39.00 -21.33
C LEU A 105 18.36 -37.59 -21.89
N GLN A 106 18.49 -37.41 -23.20
CA GLN A 106 18.24 -36.12 -23.84
C GLN A 106 16.78 -35.66 -23.67
N THR A 107 15.82 -36.58 -23.79
CA THR A 107 14.38 -36.28 -23.64
C THR A 107 14.05 -35.91 -22.20
N LEU A 108 14.58 -36.66 -21.23
CA LEU A 108 14.41 -36.41 -19.80
C LEU A 108 14.96 -35.04 -19.40
N LEU A 109 16.22 -34.75 -19.76
CA LEU A 109 16.88 -33.47 -19.43
C LEU A 109 16.14 -32.28 -20.02
N ARG A 110 15.66 -32.38 -21.27
CA ARG A 110 14.88 -31.31 -21.91
C ARG A 110 13.57 -31.05 -21.17
N ASN A 111 12.83 -32.10 -20.81
CA ASN A 111 11.55 -31.95 -20.12
C ASN A 111 11.73 -31.37 -18.71
N LEU A 112 12.77 -31.80 -17.99
CA LEU A 112 13.12 -31.24 -16.68
C LEU A 112 13.53 -29.78 -16.77
N ALA A 113 14.32 -29.40 -17.77
CA ALA A 113 14.71 -28.00 -17.99
C ALA A 113 13.49 -27.10 -18.27
N VAL A 114 12.58 -27.53 -19.15
CA VAL A 114 11.35 -26.79 -19.46
C VAL A 114 10.45 -26.66 -18.22
N CYS A 115 10.26 -27.75 -17.46
CA CYS A 115 9.48 -27.73 -16.22
C CYS A 115 10.11 -26.80 -15.18
N GLY A 116 11.42 -26.92 -14.95
CA GLY A 116 12.14 -26.10 -13.97
C GLY A 116 12.06 -24.60 -14.29
N ILE A 117 12.26 -24.21 -15.55
CA ILE A 117 12.16 -22.80 -15.98
C ILE A 117 10.73 -22.27 -15.80
N THR A 118 9.74 -23.01 -16.30
CA THR A 118 8.33 -22.57 -16.24
C THR A 118 7.80 -22.51 -14.80
N ALA A 119 8.10 -23.52 -13.98
CA ALA A 119 7.73 -23.54 -12.57
C ALA A 119 8.46 -22.44 -11.78
N GLY A 120 9.76 -22.22 -12.04
CA GLY A 120 10.54 -21.16 -11.40
C GLY A 120 9.99 -19.76 -11.71
N LEU A 121 9.65 -19.48 -12.97
CA LEU A 121 9.03 -18.22 -13.38
C LEU A 121 7.66 -18.03 -12.73
N ALA A 122 6.83 -19.08 -12.68
CA ALA A 122 5.53 -19.02 -12.02
C ALA A 122 5.67 -18.74 -10.52
N LEU A 123 6.57 -19.45 -9.83
CA LEU A 123 6.86 -19.22 -8.40
C LEU A 123 7.35 -17.79 -8.14
N ARG A 124 8.26 -17.29 -8.99
CA ARG A 124 8.75 -15.90 -8.90
C ARG A 124 7.61 -14.89 -9.08
N TYR A 125 6.75 -15.10 -10.07
CA TYR A 125 5.58 -14.26 -10.29
C TYR A 125 4.65 -14.24 -9.08
N PHE A 126 4.30 -15.41 -8.55
CA PHE A 126 3.43 -15.51 -7.37
C PHE A 126 4.05 -14.87 -6.12
N TYR A 127 5.37 -15.04 -5.92
CA TYR A 127 6.10 -14.39 -4.83
C TYR A 127 6.01 -12.87 -4.92
N VAL A 128 6.28 -12.29 -6.11
CA VAL A 128 6.20 -10.83 -6.33
C VAL A 128 4.77 -10.33 -6.15
N ALA A 129 3.79 -11.04 -6.72
CA ALA A 129 2.38 -10.66 -6.64
C ALA A 129 1.89 -10.65 -5.19
N HIS A 130 2.25 -11.66 -4.40
CA HIS A 130 1.92 -11.72 -2.97
C HIS A 130 2.56 -10.57 -2.20
N GLN A 131 3.84 -10.29 -2.45
CA GLN A 131 4.55 -9.18 -1.79
C GLN A 131 3.96 -7.82 -2.16
N TRP A 132 3.53 -7.64 -3.41
CA TRP A 132 2.86 -6.42 -3.86
C TRP A 132 1.55 -6.19 -3.12
N GLN A 133 0.71 -7.23 -2.98
CA GLN A 133 -0.55 -7.13 -2.25
C GLN A 133 -0.35 -6.72 -0.79
N ALA A 134 0.61 -7.35 -0.10
CA ALA A 134 0.94 -7.02 1.28
C ALA A 134 1.42 -5.56 1.45
N ASN A 135 2.23 -5.07 0.51
CA ASN A 135 2.70 -3.67 0.53
C ASN A 135 1.56 -2.67 0.28
N VAL A 136 0.67 -2.94 -0.67
CA VAL A 136 -0.49 -2.09 -0.95
C VAL A 136 -1.42 -2.00 0.26
N GLU A 137 -1.67 -3.13 0.92
CA GLU A 137 -2.50 -3.17 2.13
C GLU A 137 -1.84 -2.42 3.29
N ALA A 138 -0.54 -2.62 3.50
CA ALA A 138 0.22 -1.87 4.50
C ALA A 138 0.22 -0.36 4.24
N GLU A 139 0.33 0.06 2.98
CA GLU A 139 0.25 1.47 2.58
C GLU A 139 -1.16 2.04 2.79
N ALA A 140 -2.21 1.30 2.42
CA ALA A 140 -3.58 1.71 2.67
C ALA A 140 -3.85 1.89 4.17
N HIS A 141 -3.41 0.94 5.00
CA HIS A 141 -3.52 1.04 6.46
C HIS A 141 -2.72 2.22 7.03
N SER A 142 -1.51 2.48 6.52
CA SER A 142 -0.71 3.61 6.99
C SER A 142 -1.35 4.94 6.62
N ARG A 143 -1.91 5.07 5.41
CA ARG A 143 -2.67 6.25 4.98
C ARG A 143 -3.92 6.47 5.80
N VAL A 144 -4.68 5.41 6.09
CA VAL A 144 -5.86 5.48 6.97
C VAL A 144 -5.45 5.91 8.38
N ARG A 145 -4.39 5.33 8.95
CA ARG A 145 -3.86 5.75 10.26
C ARG A 145 -3.37 7.20 10.25
N ALA A 146 -2.72 7.64 9.18
CA ALA A 146 -2.27 9.03 9.03
C ALA A 146 -3.45 10.00 8.93
N LEU A 147 -4.54 9.61 8.26
CA LEU A 147 -5.78 10.38 8.22
C LEU A 147 -6.48 10.40 9.58
N GLN A 148 -6.56 9.26 10.27
CA GLN A 148 -7.10 9.16 11.63
C GLN A 148 -6.29 9.98 12.64
N ALA A 149 -4.96 10.05 12.47
CA ALA A 149 -4.08 10.88 13.30
C ALA A 149 -4.35 12.38 13.16
N ARG A 150 -5.08 12.84 12.13
CA ARG A 150 -5.49 14.25 11.97
C ARG A 150 -6.61 14.66 12.93
N ILE A 151 -7.29 13.71 13.58
CA ILE A 151 -8.33 13.97 14.59
C ILE A 151 -7.86 13.34 15.89
N ARG A 152 -7.58 14.15 16.92
CA ARG A 152 -7.27 13.62 18.26
C ARG A 152 -8.55 13.04 18.87
N PRO A 153 -8.67 11.70 19.02
CA PRO A 153 -9.92 11.10 19.50
C PRO A 153 -10.27 11.57 20.91
N HIS A 154 -9.26 11.76 21.76
CA HIS A 154 -9.46 12.19 23.13
C HIS A 154 -10.05 13.61 23.25
N PHE A 155 -9.52 14.57 22.48
CA PHE A 155 -10.09 15.92 22.41
C PHE A 155 -11.57 15.84 22.01
N LEU A 156 -11.87 15.11 20.93
CA LEU A 156 -13.23 14.94 20.45
C LEU A 156 -14.18 14.36 21.51
N PHE A 157 -13.79 13.26 22.15
CA PHE A 157 -14.61 12.64 23.19
C PHE A 157 -14.86 13.59 24.37
N ASN A 158 -13.83 14.32 24.81
CA ASN A 158 -13.96 15.28 25.89
C ASN A 158 -14.88 16.44 25.52
N SER A 159 -14.69 17.03 24.34
CA SER A 159 -15.53 18.11 23.85
C SER A 159 -16.99 17.68 23.75
N MET A 160 -17.27 16.48 23.22
CA MET A 160 -18.63 15.94 23.15
C MET A 160 -19.25 15.74 24.54
N ASN A 161 -18.50 15.23 25.52
CA ASN A 161 -18.99 15.06 26.88
C ASN A 161 -19.31 16.40 27.57
N THR A 162 -18.45 17.41 27.38
CA THR A 162 -18.71 18.76 27.87
C THR A 162 -19.93 19.39 27.20
N ILE A 163 -20.08 19.23 25.88
CA ILE A 163 -21.27 19.70 25.15
C ILE A 163 -22.52 18.99 25.68
N ALA A 164 -22.47 17.67 25.88
CA ALA A 164 -23.59 16.89 26.38
C ALA A 164 -24.06 17.36 27.76
N SER A 165 -23.14 17.74 28.65
CA SER A 165 -23.51 18.28 29.97
C SER A 165 -24.16 19.67 29.85
N LEU A 166 -23.70 20.50 28.92
CA LEU A 166 -24.24 21.83 28.65
C LEU A 166 -25.65 21.80 28.06
N THR A 167 -26.05 20.74 27.32
CA THR A 167 -27.39 20.67 26.71
C THR A 167 -28.55 20.85 27.70
N ARG A 168 -28.34 20.52 28.98
CA ARG A 168 -29.35 20.70 30.04
C ARG A 168 -29.14 21.96 30.89
N SER A 169 -27.89 22.38 31.12
CA SER A 169 -27.58 23.50 32.00
C SER A 169 -27.52 24.84 31.27
N ASP A 170 -26.98 24.87 30.06
CA ASP A 170 -26.89 26.05 29.20
C ASP A 170 -26.95 25.64 27.71
N PRO A 171 -28.18 25.50 27.17
CA PRO A 171 -28.38 25.08 25.79
C PRO A 171 -27.75 26.02 24.76
N ARG A 172 -27.70 27.34 25.04
CA ARG A 172 -27.12 28.33 24.13
C ARG A 172 -25.61 28.15 24.02
N LEU A 173 -24.94 27.91 25.15
CA LEU A 173 -23.51 27.62 25.15
C LEU A 173 -23.20 26.27 24.49
N ALA A 174 -24.08 25.27 24.64
CA ALA A 174 -23.96 24.00 23.94
C ALA A 174 -24.03 24.17 22.40
N GLU A 175 -24.97 24.97 21.89
CA GLU A 175 -25.09 25.28 20.46
C GLU A 175 -23.82 25.97 19.92
N GLN A 176 -23.28 26.96 20.65
CA GLN A 176 -22.04 27.62 20.28
C GLN A 176 -20.86 26.65 20.25
N ALA A 177 -20.74 25.79 21.26
CA ALA A 177 -19.68 24.79 21.35
C ALA A 177 -19.76 23.75 20.21
N ILE A 178 -20.97 23.36 19.77
CA ILE A 178 -21.17 22.50 18.60
C ILE A 178 -20.71 23.20 17.33
N SER A 179 -21.03 24.49 17.16
CA SER A 179 -20.55 25.28 16.01
C SER A 179 -19.04 25.35 15.99
N ASP A 180 -18.42 25.72 17.13
CA ASP A 180 -16.96 25.81 17.26
C ASP A 180 -16.28 24.47 16.95
N LEU A 181 -16.82 23.36 17.47
CA LEU A 181 -16.30 22.02 17.19
C LEU A 181 -16.45 21.66 15.70
N SER A 182 -17.57 22.04 15.07
CA SER A 182 -17.81 21.82 13.63
C SER A 182 -16.83 22.59 12.75
N ASP A 183 -16.50 23.82 13.12
CA ASP A 183 -15.53 24.65 12.41
C ASP A 183 -14.11 24.09 12.54
N LEU A 184 -13.74 23.61 13.74
CA LEU A 184 -12.47 22.92 13.98
C LEU A 184 -12.36 21.63 13.14
N PHE A 185 -13.44 20.86 13.03
CA PHE A 185 -13.48 19.67 12.16
C PHE A 185 -13.34 20.01 10.68
N ARG A 186 -14.07 21.04 10.24
CA ARG A 186 -13.99 21.49 8.84
C ARG A 186 -12.56 21.94 8.51
N ALA A 187 -11.90 22.66 9.44
CA ALA A 187 -10.53 23.08 9.28
C ALA A 187 -9.55 21.90 9.23
N SER A 188 -9.68 20.90 10.11
CA SER A 188 -8.78 19.73 10.14
C SER A 188 -8.87 18.83 8.91
N LEU A 189 -10.01 18.84 8.22
CA LEU A 189 -10.24 18.10 6.97
C LEU A 189 -9.67 18.81 5.72
N ARG A 190 -9.38 20.11 5.77
CA ARG A 190 -8.74 20.83 4.66
C ARG A 190 -7.36 20.27 4.33
N GLU A 191 -6.90 20.45 3.10
CA GLU A 191 -5.58 19.98 2.69
C GLU A 191 -4.48 20.94 3.20
N HIS A 192 -3.36 20.44 3.75
CA HIS A 192 -2.27 21.28 4.30
C HIS A 192 -1.64 22.26 3.28
N ARG A 193 -1.92 22.06 1.99
CA ARG A 193 -1.42 22.93 0.90
C ARG A 193 -2.30 24.15 0.68
N GLU A 194 -3.50 24.19 1.25
CA GLU A 194 -4.41 25.31 1.14
C GLU A 194 -3.90 26.48 2.02
N ARG A 195 -3.79 27.67 1.42
CA ARG A 195 -3.45 28.90 2.15
C ARG A 195 -4.72 29.63 2.51
N ILE A 196 -4.85 30.04 3.76
CA ILE A 196 -5.98 30.80 4.28
C ILE A 196 -5.50 32.15 4.83
N PRO A 197 -6.38 33.17 4.92
CA PRO A 197 -6.05 34.42 5.60
C PRO A 197 -5.65 34.16 7.06
N LEU A 198 -4.65 34.90 7.56
CA LEU A 198 -4.23 34.84 8.96
C LEU A 198 -5.41 35.06 9.93
N ALA A 199 -6.36 35.92 9.57
CA ALA A 199 -7.61 36.10 10.32
C ALA A 199 -8.31 34.77 10.60
N HIS A 200 -8.46 33.94 9.57
CA HIS A 200 -9.15 32.67 9.66
C HIS A 200 -8.36 31.66 10.50
N GLU A 201 -7.04 31.63 10.37
CA GLU A 201 -6.18 30.79 11.21
C GLU A 201 -6.28 31.15 12.69
N ILE A 202 -6.35 32.45 13.01
CA ILE A 202 -6.57 32.95 14.39
C ILE A 202 -7.97 32.59 14.88
N GLU A 203 -9.00 32.70 14.05
CA GLU A 203 -10.38 32.30 14.39
C GLU A 203 -10.48 30.83 14.73
N ILE A 204 -9.84 29.95 13.94
CA ILE A 204 -9.75 28.51 14.21
C ILE A 204 -9.09 28.27 15.57
N ALA A 205 -7.96 28.92 15.85
CA ALA A 205 -7.26 28.78 17.12
C ALA A 205 -8.08 29.33 18.31
N ARG A 206 -8.86 30.40 18.13
CA ARG A 206 -9.81 30.91 19.14
C ARG A 206 -11.00 29.97 19.34
N ALA A 207 -11.51 29.32 18.30
CA ALA A 207 -12.54 28.29 18.44
C ALA A 207 -12.02 27.12 19.27
N TYR A 208 -10.78 26.69 19.04
CA TYR A 208 -10.12 25.67 19.85
C TYR A 208 -10.01 26.10 21.32
N GLU A 209 -9.56 27.33 21.59
CA GLU A 209 -9.53 27.88 22.95
C GLU A 209 -10.92 27.84 23.60
N ARG A 210 -11.98 28.30 22.91
CA ARG A 210 -13.33 28.32 23.47
C ARG A 210 -13.78 26.94 23.91
N VAL A 211 -13.57 25.92 23.06
CA VAL A 211 -13.92 24.53 23.37
C VAL A 211 -13.11 24.00 24.56
N GLU A 212 -11.79 24.20 24.58
CA GLU A 212 -10.95 23.76 25.69
C GLU A 212 -11.23 24.50 27.00
N ARG A 213 -11.65 25.78 26.93
CA ARG A 213 -12.00 26.57 28.11
C ARG A 213 -13.28 26.08 28.76
N LEU A 214 -14.21 25.49 28.02
CA LEU A 214 -15.39 24.81 28.61
C LEU A 214 -14.98 23.60 29.44
N ARG A 215 -13.88 22.93 29.08
CA ARG A 215 -13.32 21.77 29.79
C ARG A 215 -12.46 22.16 30.98
N LEU A 216 -11.52 23.08 30.76
CA LEU A 216 -10.50 23.48 31.75
C LEU A 216 -10.96 24.62 32.67
N GLY A 217 -12.06 25.30 32.32
CA GLY A 217 -12.60 26.42 33.09
C GLY A 217 -11.56 27.52 33.29
N ALA A 218 -11.44 28.01 34.52
CA ALA A 218 -10.50 29.07 34.88
C ALA A 218 -9.02 28.66 34.81
N ARG A 219 -8.70 27.37 34.59
CA ARG A 219 -7.31 26.89 34.47
C ARG A 219 -6.66 27.26 33.15
N LEU A 220 -7.44 27.58 32.11
CA LEU A 220 -6.94 27.99 30.81
C LEU A 220 -7.18 29.49 30.59
N ALA A 221 -6.09 30.25 30.48
CA ALA A 221 -6.12 31.62 29.99
C ALA A 221 -5.26 31.74 28.72
N VAL A 222 -5.71 32.51 27.75
CA VAL A 222 -4.93 32.81 26.53
C VAL A 222 -4.80 34.31 26.35
N ASP A 223 -3.56 34.78 26.26
CA ASP A 223 -3.16 36.17 26.03
C ASP A 223 -2.86 36.36 24.53
N TRP A 224 -3.81 36.96 23.81
CA TRP A 224 -3.73 37.19 22.37
C TRP A 224 -3.06 38.54 22.06
N GLN A 225 -1.81 38.51 21.60
CA GLN A 225 -1.02 39.67 21.19
C GLN A 225 -0.80 39.66 19.68
N VAL A 226 -1.91 39.78 18.94
CA VAL A 226 -1.94 39.68 17.46
C VAL A 226 -2.26 41.02 16.78
N ASP A 227 -2.35 42.09 17.56
CA ASP A 227 -2.60 43.44 17.04
C ASP A 227 -1.45 43.91 16.14
N GLY A 228 -1.81 44.51 14.99
CA GLY A 228 -0.83 44.99 14.00
C GLY A 228 -0.29 43.92 13.04
N LEU A 229 -0.78 42.67 13.11
CA LEU A 229 -0.50 41.65 12.09
C LEU A 229 -1.37 41.85 10.84
N PRO A 230 -0.84 41.54 9.64
CA PRO A 230 -1.63 41.61 8.40
C PRO A 230 -2.63 40.45 8.35
N MET A 231 -3.88 40.72 8.73
CA MET A 231 -4.95 39.72 8.85
C MET A 231 -5.30 39.02 7.53
N ASP A 232 -5.09 39.69 6.40
CA ASP A 232 -5.32 39.13 5.06
C ASP A 232 -4.11 38.36 4.50
N ALA A 233 -3.00 38.29 5.25
CA ALA A 233 -1.81 37.60 4.78
C ALA A 233 -2.10 36.10 4.60
N PRO A 234 -1.79 35.51 3.43
CA PRO A 234 -2.03 34.10 3.19
C PRO A 234 -1.00 33.24 3.94
N VAL A 235 -1.48 32.42 4.87
CA VAL A 235 -0.69 31.49 5.66
C VAL A 235 -1.13 30.04 5.40
N PRO A 236 -0.22 29.05 5.51
CA PRO A 236 -0.63 27.65 5.56
C PRO A 236 -1.70 27.41 6.63
N ALA A 237 -2.78 26.72 6.26
CA ALA A 237 -3.83 26.35 7.21
C ALA A 237 -3.28 25.41 8.30
N LEU A 238 -3.84 25.50 9.51
CA LEU A 238 -3.50 24.68 10.68
C LEU A 238 -2.03 24.82 11.12
N MET A 239 -1.47 26.02 11.03
CA MET A 239 -0.14 26.32 11.56
C MET A 239 -0.18 26.63 13.05
N LEU A 240 -1.16 27.43 13.49
CA LEU A 240 -1.27 27.95 14.84
C LEU A 240 -1.99 26.97 15.76
N GLN A 241 -3.06 26.32 15.26
CA GLN A 241 -3.86 25.39 16.06
C GLN A 241 -3.00 24.28 16.71
N PRO A 242 -2.11 23.55 16.00
CA PRO A 242 -1.30 22.49 16.62
C PRO A 242 -0.35 23.00 17.70
N LEU A 243 0.13 24.24 17.57
CA LEU A 243 1.00 24.87 18.58
C LEU A 243 0.22 25.20 19.84
N LEU A 244 -0.97 25.80 19.69
CA LEU A 244 -1.87 26.09 20.81
C LEU A 244 -2.32 24.81 21.49
N GLU A 245 -2.65 23.78 20.72
CA GLU A 245 -3.01 22.47 21.21
C GLU A 245 -1.89 21.83 22.04
N ASN A 246 -0.66 21.86 21.53
CA ASN A 246 0.50 21.36 22.27
C ASN A 246 0.75 22.17 23.56
N ALA A 247 0.54 23.49 23.54
CA ALA A 247 0.69 24.34 24.71
C ALA A 247 -0.38 24.04 25.78
N VAL A 248 -1.63 23.77 25.39
CA VAL A 248 -2.68 23.34 26.33
C VAL A 248 -2.35 21.97 26.92
N TYR A 249 -2.07 20.98 26.07
CA TYR A 249 -1.88 19.60 26.50
C TYR A 249 -0.62 19.39 27.35
N HIS A 250 0.52 19.94 26.92
CA HIS A 250 1.78 19.76 27.65
C HIS A 250 2.02 20.86 28.68
N GLY A 251 1.44 22.05 28.50
CA GLY A 251 1.68 23.20 29.35
C GLY A 251 0.63 23.43 30.43
N ILE A 252 -0.66 23.29 30.11
CA ILE A 252 -1.76 23.66 31.03
C ILE A 252 -2.38 22.45 31.72
N GLU A 253 -2.66 21.38 30.98
CA GLU A 253 -3.35 20.20 31.49
C GLU A 253 -2.63 19.54 32.69
N PRO A 254 -1.29 19.42 32.72
CA PRO A 254 -0.55 18.86 33.86
C PRO A 254 -0.49 19.80 35.08
N LEU A 255 -0.79 21.09 34.93
CA LEU A 255 -0.72 22.07 36.02
C LEU A 255 -2.06 22.18 36.74
N GLU A 256 -2.11 21.76 38.01
CA GLU A 256 -3.35 21.81 38.83
C GLU A 256 -3.95 23.22 38.89
N LYS A 257 -3.11 24.25 39.05
CA LYS A 257 -3.53 25.65 39.12
C LYS A 257 -3.86 26.26 37.75
N GLY A 258 -3.57 25.55 36.65
CA GLY A 258 -3.67 26.09 35.30
C GLY A 258 -2.54 27.07 34.97
N GLY A 259 -2.75 27.86 33.91
CA GLY A 259 -1.77 28.84 33.45
C GLY A 259 -2.26 29.71 32.30
N THR A 260 -1.34 30.53 31.77
CA THR A 260 -1.61 31.44 30.67
C THR A 260 -0.73 31.12 29.47
N ILE A 261 -1.35 30.88 28.31
CA ILE A 261 -0.67 30.72 27.04
C ILE A 261 -0.62 32.08 26.36
N ARG A 262 0.56 32.59 26.02
CA ARG A 262 0.71 33.81 25.23
C ARG A 262 0.89 33.48 23.75
N VAL A 263 0.02 34.03 22.91
CA VAL A 263 0.10 33.93 21.45
C VAL A 263 0.48 35.30 20.90
N ALA A 264 1.69 35.43 20.36
CA ALA A 264 2.21 36.70 19.83
C ALA A 264 2.82 36.51 18.44
N GLY A 265 2.64 37.50 17.57
CA GLY A 265 3.28 37.54 16.24
C GLY A 265 4.02 38.85 16.02
N ARG A 266 5.02 38.84 15.13
CA ARG A 266 5.72 40.05 14.67
C ARG A 266 5.98 39.98 13.17
N LEU A 267 5.79 41.10 12.48
CA LEU A 267 6.18 41.23 11.09
C LEU A 267 7.70 41.44 11.01
N ALA A 268 8.42 40.49 10.43
CA ALA A 268 9.85 40.63 10.16
C ALA A 268 10.06 40.98 8.69
N VAL A 269 10.55 42.18 8.40
CA VAL A 269 10.96 42.55 7.05
C VAL A 269 12.30 41.85 6.75
N SER A 270 12.33 41.01 5.72
CA SER A 270 13.56 40.37 5.26
C SER A 270 14.61 41.43 4.89
N ARG A 271 15.87 41.25 5.34
CA ARG A 271 16.98 42.19 5.06
C ARG A 271 17.19 42.46 3.55
N ARG A 272 16.78 41.55 2.66
CA ARG A 272 16.84 41.76 1.20
C ARG A 272 15.84 42.82 0.71
N LEU A 273 14.62 42.82 1.23
CA LEU A 273 13.62 43.85 0.91
C LEU A 273 14.01 45.21 1.48
N ALA A 274 14.62 45.23 2.67
CA ALA A 274 15.16 46.46 3.26
C ALA A 274 16.30 47.06 2.41
N SER A 275 17.19 46.22 1.86
CA SER A 275 18.26 46.71 0.98
C SER A 275 17.73 47.20 -0.37
N ASP A 276 16.73 46.53 -0.95
CA ASP A 276 16.17 46.92 -2.25
C ASP A 276 15.35 48.21 -2.17
N VAL A 277 14.58 48.41 -1.09
CA VAL A 277 13.86 49.68 -0.83
C VAL A 277 14.84 50.83 -0.53
N ALA A 278 15.89 50.58 0.25
CA ALA A 278 16.93 51.59 0.51
C ALA A 278 17.68 52.01 -0.76
N ARG A 279 17.93 51.06 -1.68
CA ARG A 279 18.55 51.32 -2.99
C ARG A 279 17.62 52.09 -3.94
N ALA A 280 16.32 51.82 -3.89
CA ALA A 280 15.32 52.55 -4.68
C ALA A 280 15.17 54.00 -4.21
N LEU A 281 15.15 54.26 -2.90
CA LEU A 281 15.02 55.61 -2.34
C LEU A 281 16.28 56.47 -2.52
N SER A 282 17.47 55.87 -2.51
CA SER A 282 18.73 56.57 -2.80
C SER A 282 18.90 56.92 -4.29
N GLY A 283 18.21 56.23 -5.20
CA GLY A 283 18.20 56.57 -6.64
C GLY A 283 17.31 57.77 -7.00
N THR A 284 16.35 58.14 -6.14
CA THR A 284 15.40 59.24 -6.39
C THR A 284 15.84 60.60 -5.81
N MET A 285 16.82 60.66 -4.91
CA MET A 285 17.37 61.92 -4.36
C MET A 285 18.64 62.41 -5.08
N GLY A 286 19.07 61.73 -6.15
CA GLY A 286 20.28 62.05 -6.91
C GLY A 286 20.02 62.62 -8.31
N ARG A 287 18.90 63.33 -8.53
CA ARG A 287 18.64 64.09 -9.77
C ARG A 287 18.27 65.53 -9.46
#